data_AF-A0A537Y5S6-F1
#
_entry.id   AF-A0A537Y5S6-F1
#
_cell.length_a   1.000
_cell.length_b   1.000
_cell.length_c   1.000
_cell.angle_alpha   90.00
_cell.angle_beta   90.00
_cell.angle_gamma   90.00
#
_symmetry.space_group_name_H-M   'P 1'
#
loop_
_entity.id
_entity.type
_entity.pdbx_description
1 polymer ?
#
loop_
_entity_poly.entity_id
_entity_poly.type
_entity_poly.pdbx_seq_one_letter_code
_entity_poly.pdbx_strand_id
1 'polypeptide(L)'
;MRMRSRRRPRGRGRRRAWSRPRLGLAGLGCAAVFAALLRCLLQIREQRLTNYSGFCFGLTPILLLLLFVCHGLILPAQTRRCVEQIRHSTSKYAIIQIVADLAFYTAAEVARLLRLHPQVVQRKLQAGAIPGYRIGREWRVEHEQLVAWLEQHSNQRARTPEMQIVENFFTPGGRLRSIPAQRSKRSVVLERLAAEFEPARIYTEREVNTVLRRFHDDVATIRRELIAAKKLVRTKSGVYKRTATKEPALQRG
;
A
#
# COMPACT_ATOMS: atom_id res chain seq x y z
N MET A 1 -17.00 89.67 -19.00
CA MET A 1 -17.26 88.56 -18.05
C MET A 1 -16.15 87.53 -18.22
N ARG A 2 -15.48 87.15 -17.12
CA ARG A 2 -14.46 86.09 -16.95
C ARG A 2 -13.01 86.26 -17.48
N MET A 3 -12.13 86.01 -16.49
CA MET A 3 -10.80 85.34 -16.52
C MET A 3 -9.56 86.18 -16.85
N ARG A 4 -8.97 86.74 -15.78
CA ARG A 4 -7.57 87.18 -15.69
C ARG A 4 -6.64 86.02 -15.33
N SER A 5 -5.79 85.70 -16.30
CA SER A 5 -4.33 85.52 -16.23
C SER A 5 -3.60 85.51 -14.86
N ARG A 6 -2.64 84.57 -14.73
CA ARG A 6 -1.17 84.74 -14.51
C ARG A 6 -0.54 83.80 -13.45
N ARG A 7 0.41 83.01 -13.97
CA ARG A 7 1.80 82.75 -13.49
C ARG A 7 2.06 82.02 -12.15
N ARG A 8 2.56 80.76 -12.31
CA ARG A 8 3.83 80.14 -11.81
C ARG A 8 4.04 80.03 -10.27
N PRO A 9 5.03 79.26 -9.72
CA PRO A 9 5.87 78.16 -10.25
C PRO A 9 6.25 77.05 -9.20
N ARG A 10 7.25 76.21 -9.56
CA ARG A 10 8.38 75.67 -8.75
C ARG A 10 8.22 74.32 -8.02
N GLY A 11 9.23 73.47 -8.27
CA GLY A 11 9.68 72.36 -7.41
C GLY A 11 10.49 71.33 -8.21
N ARG A 12 11.68 71.67 -8.74
CA ARG A 12 13.01 71.29 -8.22
C ARG A 12 13.18 69.79 -7.92
N GLY A 13 14.09 69.15 -8.67
CA GLY A 13 14.64 67.84 -8.32
C GLY A 13 15.63 67.34 -9.37
N ARG A 14 16.88 67.79 -9.29
CA ARG A 14 17.98 67.49 -10.22
C ARG A 14 18.66 66.16 -9.89
N ARG A 15 19.05 65.45 -10.97
CA ARG A 15 20.32 64.72 -11.18
C ARG A 15 20.64 63.57 -10.20
N ARG A 16 20.90 62.39 -10.76
CA ARG A 16 22.26 61.89 -11.04
C ARG A 16 22.18 60.59 -11.83
N ALA A 17 22.94 60.56 -12.93
CA ALA A 17 23.33 59.33 -13.60
C ALA A 17 24.01 58.41 -12.60
N TRP A 18 23.60 57.14 -12.57
CA TRP A 18 24.38 56.05 -12.00
C TRP A 18 24.68 55.06 -13.12
N SER A 19 25.97 55.02 -13.40
CA SER A 19 26.77 53.93 -13.95
C SER A 19 26.11 52.55 -13.97
N ARG A 20 26.26 51.89 -15.12
CA ARG A 20 26.08 50.44 -15.31
C ARG A 20 26.77 49.65 -14.17
N PRO A 21 26.07 48.76 -13.46
CA PRO A 21 26.73 47.69 -12.75
C PRO A 21 27.01 46.54 -13.72
N ARG A 22 28.28 46.14 -13.82
CA ARG A 22 28.66 44.78 -14.23
C ARG A 22 28.02 43.83 -13.22
N LEU A 23 26.99 43.10 -13.64
CA LEU A 23 26.45 41.99 -12.87
C LEU A 23 26.96 40.70 -13.48
N GLY A 24 27.83 40.06 -12.69
CA GLY A 24 28.39 38.75 -12.96
C GLY A 24 27.33 37.66 -12.96
N LEU A 25 27.66 36.60 -13.69
CA LEU A 25 26.99 35.31 -13.70
C LEU A 25 27.09 34.66 -12.32
N ALA A 26 26.11 34.92 -11.45
CA ALA A 26 25.88 34.14 -10.25
C ALA A 26 24.39 34.20 -9.91
N GLY A 27 23.66 33.10 -10.12
CA GLY A 27 22.27 32.97 -9.65
C GLY A 27 21.25 32.55 -10.70
N LEU A 28 21.53 31.53 -11.52
CA LEU A 28 20.45 30.68 -12.04
C LEU A 28 20.23 29.58 -11.00
N GLY A 29 19.32 29.85 -10.06
CA GLY A 29 19.04 28.97 -8.93
C GLY A 29 18.53 27.59 -9.36
N CYS A 30 18.85 26.57 -8.56
CA CYS A 30 18.41 25.17 -8.71
C CYS A 30 16.93 24.98 -9.07
N ALA A 31 16.06 25.94 -8.74
CA ALA A 31 14.64 25.92 -9.08
C ALA A 31 14.38 25.86 -10.60
N ALA A 32 15.20 26.53 -11.43
CA ALA A 32 15.02 26.50 -12.88
C ALA A 32 15.41 25.13 -13.48
N VAL A 33 16.47 24.53 -12.95
CA VAL A 33 16.95 23.19 -13.36
C VAL A 33 15.98 22.10 -12.89
N PHE A 34 15.48 22.22 -11.65
CA PHE A 34 14.49 21.29 -11.10
C PHE A 34 13.14 21.40 -11.83
N ALA A 35 12.70 22.60 -12.19
CA ALA A 35 11.49 22.80 -12.98
C ALA A 35 11.63 22.32 -14.44
N ALA A 36 12.85 22.30 -14.99
CA ALA A 36 13.13 21.73 -16.31
C ALA A 36 13.17 20.19 -16.26
N LEU A 37 13.78 19.62 -15.22
CA LEU A 37 13.82 18.17 -14.99
C LEU A 37 12.44 17.60 -14.66
N LEU A 38 11.64 18.28 -13.84
CA LEU A 38 10.28 17.84 -13.51
C LEU A 38 9.35 17.92 -14.73
N ARG A 39 9.51 18.94 -15.59
CA ARG A 39 8.80 19.02 -16.88
C ARG A 39 9.23 17.91 -17.83
N CYS A 40 10.53 17.60 -17.91
CA CYS A 40 11.04 16.51 -18.74
C CYS A 40 10.55 15.13 -18.26
N LEU A 41 10.56 14.88 -16.94
CA LEU A 41 10.09 13.62 -16.35
C LEU A 41 8.56 13.45 -16.45
N LEU A 42 7.79 14.54 -16.35
CA LEU A 42 6.35 14.51 -16.58
C LEU A 42 6.02 14.30 -18.07
N GLN A 43 6.79 14.89 -18.99
CA GLN A 43 6.67 14.66 -20.43
C GLN A 43 6.95 13.20 -20.83
N ILE A 44 7.91 12.56 -20.15
CA ILE A 44 8.28 11.14 -20.37
C ILE A 44 7.19 10.19 -19.84
N ARG A 45 6.41 10.59 -18.83
CA ARG A 45 5.35 9.75 -18.24
C ARG A 45 4.07 9.70 -19.08
N GLU A 46 3.82 10.67 -19.95
CA GLU A 46 2.61 10.75 -20.79
C GLU A 46 2.76 10.22 -22.23
N GLN A 47 3.97 9.93 -22.71
CA GLN A 47 4.18 9.45 -24.07
C GLN A 47 4.26 7.91 -24.09
N ARG A 48 3.14 7.26 -24.46
CA ARG A 48 3.13 5.87 -24.92
C ARG A 48 4.11 5.72 -26.08
N LEU A 49 5.00 4.74 -25.94
CA LEU A 49 5.90 4.22 -26.97
C LEU A 49 5.24 4.18 -28.35
N THR A 50 5.75 4.96 -29.30
CA THR A 50 5.83 4.54 -30.70
C THR A 50 7.03 5.22 -31.37
N ASN A 51 7.94 4.37 -31.88
CA ASN A 51 8.90 4.63 -32.95
C ASN A 51 9.73 5.91 -32.90
N TYR A 52 11.00 5.82 -32.52
CA TYR A 52 12.08 6.54 -33.21
C TYR A 52 13.41 5.79 -33.09
N SER A 53 13.79 5.18 -34.20
CA SER A 53 15.14 4.79 -34.57
C SER A 53 16.01 6.04 -34.76
N GLY A 54 17.25 6.01 -34.26
CA GLY A 54 18.30 6.91 -34.74
C GLY A 54 18.95 7.79 -33.67
N PHE A 55 20.15 7.38 -33.27
CA PHE A 55 21.33 8.21 -33.02
C PHE A 55 21.34 9.24 -31.87
N CYS A 56 22.34 9.04 -31.00
CA CYS A 56 22.99 10.01 -30.11
C CYS A 56 22.17 10.67 -28.99
N PHE A 57 22.28 10.13 -27.76
CA PHE A 57 22.54 10.92 -26.53
C PHE A 57 22.89 9.96 -25.37
N GLY A 58 23.92 9.14 -25.55
CA GLY A 58 24.42 8.19 -24.54
C GLY A 58 25.54 8.73 -23.65
N LEU A 59 25.90 10.01 -23.77
CA LEU A 59 27.07 10.58 -23.07
C LEU A 59 26.76 11.81 -22.22
N THR A 60 25.56 12.39 -22.31
CA THR A 60 25.23 13.59 -21.51
C THR A 60 25.21 13.38 -20.00
N PRO A 61 24.76 12.25 -19.40
CA PRO A 61 24.79 12.13 -17.95
C PRO A 61 26.20 11.81 -17.41
N ILE A 62 27.02 11.08 -18.17
CA ILE A 62 28.38 10.69 -17.77
C ILE A 62 29.35 11.87 -17.95
N LEU A 63 29.23 12.66 -19.03
CA LEU A 63 30.00 13.90 -19.18
C LEU A 63 29.58 14.96 -18.17
N LEU A 64 28.29 15.07 -17.80
CA LEU A 64 27.85 15.98 -16.72
C LEU A 64 28.47 15.58 -15.38
N LEU A 65 28.53 14.27 -15.09
CA LEU A 65 29.16 13.76 -13.88
C LEU A 65 30.68 14.01 -13.88
N LEU A 66 31.36 13.81 -15.01
CA LEU A 66 32.79 14.07 -15.14
C LEU A 66 33.12 15.57 -15.08
N LEU A 67 32.30 16.44 -15.67
CA LEU A 67 32.42 17.90 -15.52
C LEU A 67 32.20 18.35 -14.06
N PHE A 68 31.29 17.70 -13.33
CA PHE A 68 31.09 17.96 -11.90
C PHE A 68 32.27 17.52 -11.03
N VAL A 69 32.95 16.43 -11.41
CA VAL A 69 34.11 15.89 -10.69
C VAL A 69 35.39 16.67 -11.01
N CYS A 70 35.59 17.12 -12.25
CA CYS A 70 36.81 17.83 -12.67
C CYS A 70 36.86 19.30 -12.24
N HIS A 71 35.74 19.97 -12.00
CA HIS A 71 35.73 21.42 -11.69
C HIS A 71 35.80 21.78 -10.19
N GLY A 72 36.05 20.79 -9.31
CA GLY A 72 36.37 21.05 -7.90
C GLY A 72 35.27 21.78 -7.12
N LEU A 73 34.01 21.72 -7.55
CA LEU A 73 32.89 22.23 -6.77
C LEU A 73 32.59 21.22 -5.66
N ILE A 74 32.94 21.63 -4.45
CA ILE A 74 32.70 20.96 -3.17
C ILE A 74 31.30 20.35 -3.15
N LEU A 75 31.22 19.03 -3.34
CA LEU A 75 30.00 18.26 -3.03
C LEU A 75 29.78 18.40 -1.52
N PRO A 76 28.65 18.97 -1.07
CA PRO A 76 28.36 19.09 0.35
C PRO A 76 28.40 17.69 0.98
N ALA A 77 28.99 17.55 2.16
CA ALA A 77 29.25 16.26 2.83
C ALA A 77 28.01 15.32 2.92
N GLN A 78 26.80 15.86 2.80
CA GLN A 78 25.55 15.09 2.71
C GLN A 78 25.36 14.29 1.40
N THR A 79 25.88 14.72 0.25
CA THR A 79 25.71 13.97 -1.01
C THR A 79 26.64 12.76 -1.11
N ARG A 80 27.84 12.81 -0.49
CA ARG A 80 28.70 11.62 -0.38
C ARG A 80 28.04 10.54 0.48
N ARG A 81 27.46 10.91 1.62
CA ARG A 81 26.67 9.98 2.45
C ARG A 81 25.46 9.41 1.70
N CYS A 82 24.70 10.23 0.95
CA CYS A 82 23.58 9.71 0.16
C CYS A 82 24.00 8.74 -0.96
N VAL A 83 25.10 9.00 -1.68
CA VAL A 83 25.57 8.09 -2.74
C VAL A 83 26.16 6.80 -2.16
N GLU A 84 26.89 6.86 -1.04
CA GLU A 84 27.36 5.68 -0.30
C GLU A 84 26.18 4.85 0.21
N GLN A 85 25.14 5.51 0.72
CA GLN A 85 23.97 4.87 1.33
C GLN A 85 23.02 4.27 0.28
N ILE A 86 22.96 4.84 -0.93
CA ILE A 86 22.30 4.23 -2.09
C ILE A 86 23.10 3.02 -2.62
N ARG A 87 24.45 3.12 -2.68
CA ARG A 87 25.33 2.03 -3.13
C ARG A 87 25.28 0.81 -2.19
N HIS A 88 25.19 1.03 -0.88
CA HIS A 88 25.02 -0.03 0.11
C HIS A 88 23.59 -0.60 0.18
N SER A 89 22.56 0.19 -0.15
CA SER A 89 21.16 -0.25 -0.05
C SER A 89 20.67 -1.03 -1.27
N THR A 90 21.14 -0.71 -2.49
CA THR A 90 20.49 -1.22 -3.71
C THR A 90 21.32 -2.18 -4.58
N SER A 91 22.65 -2.22 -4.47
CA SER A 91 23.45 -3.00 -5.44
C SER A 91 23.70 -4.45 -5.02
N LYS A 92 24.05 -4.69 -3.76
CA LYS A 92 24.32 -6.06 -3.28
C LYS A 92 23.02 -6.84 -3.07
N TYR A 93 22.00 -6.21 -2.48
CA TYR A 93 20.74 -6.86 -2.15
C TYR A 93 19.82 -7.06 -3.36
N ALA A 94 19.79 -6.15 -4.34
CA ALA A 94 18.99 -6.36 -5.55
C ALA A 94 19.59 -7.46 -6.43
N ILE A 95 20.92 -7.57 -6.53
CA ILE A 95 21.57 -8.67 -7.25
C ILE A 95 21.36 -9.99 -6.48
N ILE A 96 21.47 -10.00 -5.15
CA ILE A 96 21.16 -11.19 -4.34
C ILE A 96 19.70 -11.63 -4.51
N GLN A 97 18.74 -10.69 -4.60
CA GLN A 97 17.33 -10.99 -4.84
C GLN A 97 17.11 -11.55 -6.26
N ILE A 98 17.62 -10.90 -7.30
CA ILE A 98 17.50 -11.37 -8.70
C ILE A 98 18.16 -12.75 -8.90
N VAL A 99 19.27 -13.02 -8.23
CA VAL A 99 19.95 -14.33 -8.28
C VAL A 99 19.24 -15.39 -7.42
N ALA A 100 18.60 -14.98 -6.32
CA ALA A 100 17.76 -15.88 -5.52
C ALA A 100 16.47 -16.29 -6.24
N ASP A 101 15.92 -15.42 -7.09
CA ASP A 101 14.72 -15.70 -7.89
C ASP A 101 14.97 -16.77 -8.98
N LEU A 102 16.22 -17.02 -9.38
CA LEU A 102 16.61 -18.08 -10.33
C LEU A 102 17.16 -19.34 -9.64
N ALA A 103 17.03 -19.45 -8.32
CA ALA A 103 17.58 -20.58 -7.58
C ALA A 103 16.71 -21.83 -7.73
N PHE A 104 17.23 -22.83 -8.43
CA PHE A 104 16.71 -24.19 -8.38
C PHE A 104 17.29 -24.94 -7.18
N TYR A 105 16.42 -25.56 -6.38
CA TYR A 105 16.81 -26.42 -5.29
C TYR A 105 16.74 -27.89 -5.69
N THR A 106 17.71 -28.66 -5.23
CA THR A 106 17.65 -30.12 -5.22
C THR A 106 16.63 -30.62 -4.20
N ALA A 107 16.13 -31.86 -4.35
CA ALA A 107 15.26 -32.46 -3.34
C ALA A 107 15.92 -32.52 -1.93
N ALA A 108 17.25 -32.67 -1.88
CA ALA A 108 17.99 -32.66 -0.62
C ALA A 108 18.06 -31.25 0.01
N GLU A 109 18.20 -30.21 -0.80
CA GLU A 109 18.17 -28.83 -0.34
C GLU A 109 16.78 -28.43 0.16
N VAL A 110 15.73 -28.79 -0.58
CA VAL A 110 14.35 -28.58 -0.12
C VAL A 110 14.09 -29.30 1.21
N ALA A 111 14.59 -30.52 1.38
CA ALA A 111 14.49 -31.25 2.64
C ALA A 111 15.17 -30.50 3.81
N ARG A 112 16.37 -29.96 3.58
CA ARG A 112 17.07 -29.14 4.57
C ARG A 112 16.34 -27.83 4.89
N LEU A 113 15.86 -27.13 3.86
CA LEU A 113 15.11 -25.87 4.00
C LEU A 113 13.83 -26.07 4.83
N LEU A 114 13.05 -27.10 4.52
CA LEU A 114 11.79 -27.39 5.18
C LEU A 114 11.94 -28.18 6.50
N ARG A 115 13.17 -28.55 6.88
CA ARG A 115 13.46 -29.45 8.00
C ARG A 115 12.67 -30.76 7.93
N LEU A 116 12.55 -31.33 6.73
CA LEU A 116 11.87 -32.58 6.45
C LEU A 116 12.88 -33.69 6.14
N HIS A 117 12.48 -34.95 6.36
CA HIS A 117 13.26 -36.08 5.90
C HIS A 117 13.28 -36.13 4.35
N PRO A 118 14.43 -36.41 3.69
CA PRO A 118 14.54 -36.39 2.22
C PRO A 118 13.51 -37.27 1.49
N GLN A 119 13.17 -38.43 2.06
CA GLN A 119 12.15 -39.32 1.47
C GLN A 119 10.75 -38.69 1.43
N VAL A 120 10.40 -37.81 2.37
CA VAL A 120 9.09 -37.13 2.38
C VAL A 120 9.00 -36.15 1.21
N VAL A 121 10.08 -35.41 0.96
CA VAL A 121 10.17 -34.48 -0.16
C VAL A 121 10.15 -35.23 -1.49
N GLN A 122 10.93 -36.31 -1.62
CA GLN A 122 10.90 -37.16 -2.81
C GLN A 122 9.51 -37.73 -3.09
N ARG A 123 8.83 -38.26 -2.07
CA ARG A 123 7.46 -38.76 -2.21
C ARG A 123 6.50 -37.67 -2.68
N LYS A 124 6.62 -36.46 -2.14
CA LYS A 124 5.77 -35.32 -2.53
C LYS A 124 6.05 -34.84 -3.96
N LEU A 125 7.31 -34.86 -4.40
CA LEU A 125 7.68 -34.56 -5.79
C LEU A 125 7.16 -35.62 -6.76
N GLN A 126 7.31 -36.91 -6.42
CA GLN A 126 6.79 -38.02 -7.21
C GLN A 126 5.26 -38.00 -7.32
N ALA A 127 4.58 -37.65 -6.24
CA ALA A 127 3.12 -37.50 -6.21
C ALA A 127 2.63 -36.23 -6.93
N GLY A 128 3.53 -35.37 -7.44
CA GLY A 128 3.18 -34.08 -8.05
C GLY A 128 2.63 -33.06 -7.06
N ALA A 129 2.76 -33.30 -5.75
CA ALA A 129 2.28 -32.37 -4.73
C ALA A 129 3.18 -31.13 -4.63
N ILE A 130 4.50 -31.32 -4.69
CA ILE A 130 5.46 -30.22 -4.84
C ILE A 130 5.79 -30.11 -6.33
N PRO A 131 5.55 -28.95 -6.96
CA PRO A 131 5.93 -28.73 -8.35
C PRO A 131 7.45 -28.75 -8.49
N GLY A 132 7.95 -29.49 -9.47
CA GLY A 132 9.38 -29.63 -9.72
C GLY A 132 9.67 -30.39 -11.01
N TYR A 133 10.82 -30.09 -11.59
CA TYR A 133 11.29 -30.68 -12.84
C TYR A 133 12.27 -31.80 -12.55
N ARG A 134 12.14 -32.94 -13.25
CA ARG A 134 13.14 -34.02 -13.19
C ARG A 134 14.20 -33.78 -14.25
N ILE A 135 15.37 -33.34 -13.84
CA ILE A 135 16.50 -33.08 -14.74
C ILE A 135 17.56 -34.15 -14.48
N GLY A 136 17.69 -35.10 -15.42
CA GLY A 136 18.54 -36.27 -15.27
C GLY A 136 18.07 -37.19 -14.12
N ARG A 137 18.94 -37.39 -13.12
CA ARG A 137 18.66 -38.23 -11.94
C ARG A 137 18.13 -37.45 -10.74
N GLU A 138 18.07 -36.12 -10.83
CA GLU A 138 17.73 -35.26 -9.70
C GLU A 138 16.47 -34.44 -9.96
N TRP A 139 15.73 -34.18 -8.89
CA TRP A 139 14.64 -33.22 -8.90
C TRP A 139 15.19 -31.80 -8.73
N ARG A 140 14.61 -30.86 -9.47
CA ARG A 140 14.88 -29.43 -9.41
C ARG A 140 13.58 -28.71 -9.12
N VAL A 141 13.55 -27.97 -8.02
CA VAL A 141 12.39 -27.22 -7.55
C VAL A 141 12.74 -25.74 -7.64
N GLU A 142 11.96 -24.98 -8.39
CA GLU A 142 12.10 -23.53 -8.47
C GLU A 142 11.69 -22.88 -7.14
N HIS A 143 12.47 -21.90 -6.66
CA HIS A 143 12.20 -21.22 -5.39
C HIS A 143 10.77 -20.65 -5.34
N GLU A 144 10.34 -19.94 -6.39
CA GLU A 144 9.01 -19.35 -6.46
C GLU A 144 7.91 -20.40 -6.34
N GLN A 145 8.05 -21.54 -7.04
CA GLN A 145 7.08 -22.62 -6.99
C GLN A 145 7.03 -23.30 -5.62
N LEU A 146 8.18 -23.44 -4.94
CA LEU A 146 8.24 -23.97 -3.58
C LEU A 146 7.52 -23.05 -2.59
N VAL A 147 7.75 -21.74 -2.69
CA VAL A 147 7.08 -20.73 -1.86
C VAL A 147 5.58 -20.72 -2.13
N ALA A 148 5.16 -20.67 -3.40
CA ALA A 148 3.75 -20.72 -3.78
C ALA A 148 3.06 -21.99 -3.25
N TRP A 149 3.74 -23.14 -3.31
CA TRP A 149 3.24 -24.39 -2.73
C TRP A 149 3.09 -24.29 -1.21
N LEU A 150 4.07 -23.75 -0.50
CA LEU A 150 4.01 -23.53 0.95
C LEU A 150 2.86 -22.60 1.33
N GLU A 151 2.65 -21.51 0.59
CA GLU A 151 1.55 -20.58 0.83
C GLU A 151 0.18 -21.23 0.60
N GLN A 152 0.06 -22.03 -0.46
CA GLN A 152 -1.17 -22.76 -0.76
C GLN A 152 -1.53 -23.78 0.34
N HIS A 153 -0.51 -24.45 0.90
CA HIS A 153 -0.67 -25.49 1.92
C HIS A 153 -0.45 -24.98 3.34
N SER A 154 -0.21 -23.69 3.51
CA SER A 154 -0.09 -23.06 4.82
C SER A 154 -1.43 -23.17 5.54
N ASN A 155 -1.42 -23.79 6.71
CA ASN A 155 -2.54 -23.73 7.66
C ASN A 155 -2.78 -22.30 8.19
N GLN A 156 -1.89 -21.36 7.85
CA GLN A 156 -2.02 -19.94 8.13
C GLN A 156 -2.85 -19.19 7.06
N ARG A 157 -3.39 -19.87 6.03
CA ARG A 157 -4.33 -19.29 5.06
C ARG A 157 -5.37 -18.48 5.81
N ALA A 158 -5.22 -17.17 5.74
CA ALA A 158 -5.80 -16.17 6.63
C ALA A 158 -7.30 -16.40 6.93
N ARG A 159 -7.58 -17.16 7.98
CA ARG A 159 -8.84 -17.04 8.69
C ARG A 159 -8.47 -16.50 10.05
N THR A 160 -8.80 -15.24 10.30
CA THR A 160 -8.84 -14.78 11.69
C THR A 160 -9.70 -15.78 12.47
N PRO A 161 -9.42 -16.05 13.75
CA PRO A 161 -10.27 -16.93 14.56
C PRO A 161 -11.77 -16.60 14.42
N GLU A 162 -12.06 -15.32 14.21
CA GLU A 162 -13.39 -14.77 13.93
C GLU A 162 -13.98 -15.28 12.60
N MET A 163 -13.24 -15.26 11.50
CA MET A 163 -13.67 -15.80 10.20
C MET A 163 -14.01 -17.29 10.29
N GLN A 164 -13.19 -18.08 11.00
CA GLN A 164 -13.46 -19.50 11.21
C GLN A 164 -14.77 -19.71 11.98
N ILE A 165 -15.01 -18.88 13.00
CA ILE A 165 -16.26 -18.92 13.77
C ILE A 165 -17.44 -18.62 12.83
N VAL A 166 -17.36 -17.58 12.01
CA VAL A 166 -18.44 -17.24 11.06
C VAL A 166 -18.70 -18.40 10.10
N GLU A 167 -17.69 -18.98 9.45
CA GLU A 167 -17.89 -20.09 8.51
C GLU A 167 -18.49 -21.34 9.17
N ASN A 168 -18.14 -21.62 10.43
CA ASN A 168 -18.65 -22.78 11.15
C ASN A 168 -20.14 -22.65 11.51
N PHE A 169 -20.59 -21.43 11.83
CA PHE A 169 -21.98 -21.18 12.26
C PHE A 169 -22.91 -20.76 11.12
N PHE A 170 -22.38 -20.28 9.98
CA PHE A 170 -23.16 -19.89 8.82
C PHE A 170 -23.14 -20.98 7.73
N THR A 171 -24.22 -21.05 6.96
CA THR A 171 -24.29 -21.87 5.75
C THR A 171 -23.66 -21.13 4.57
N PRO A 172 -23.24 -21.83 3.49
CA PRO A 172 -22.78 -21.18 2.26
C PRO A 172 -23.80 -20.18 1.69
N GLY A 173 -25.09 -20.40 1.92
CA GLY A 173 -26.18 -19.48 1.54
C GLY A 173 -26.43 -18.32 2.53
N GLY A 174 -25.61 -18.17 3.57
CA GLY A 174 -25.68 -17.04 4.51
C GLY A 174 -26.67 -17.20 5.67
N ARG A 175 -27.41 -18.30 5.80
CA ARG A 175 -28.24 -18.59 6.99
C ARG A 175 -27.40 -19.04 8.18
N LEU A 176 -27.78 -18.61 9.38
CA LEU A 176 -27.22 -19.06 10.64
C LEU A 176 -27.78 -20.45 10.99
N ARG A 177 -26.89 -21.41 11.28
CA ARG A 177 -27.29 -22.79 11.67
C ARG A 177 -27.80 -22.85 13.10
N SER A 178 -27.10 -22.19 14.01
CA SER A 178 -27.39 -22.18 15.45
C SER A 178 -26.75 -20.99 16.11
N ILE A 179 -27.38 -20.46 17.17
CA ILE A 179 -26.79 -19.42 18.01
C ILE A 179 -25.72 -20.05 18.93
N PRO A 180 -24.45 -19.59 18.91
CA PRO A 180 -23.40 -20.18 19.75
C PRO A 180 -23.68 -19.99 21.25
N ALA A 181 -23.49 -21.04 22.05
CA ALA A 181 -23.62 -20.96 23.51
C ALA A 181 -22.51 -20.10 24.14
N GLN A 182 -21.27 -20.27 23.68
CA GLN A 182 -20.09 -19.55 24.19
C GLN A 182 -20.15 -18.06 23.84
N ARG A 183 -19.99 -17.19 24.84
CA ARG A 183 -20.11 -15.72 24.68
C ARG A 183 -19.12 -15.14 23.65
N SER A 184 -17.88 -15.62 23.62
CA SER A 184 -16.85 -15.15 22.68
C SER A 184 -17.25 -15.40 21.23
N LYS A 185 -17.64 -16.64 20.90
CA LYS A 185 -18.10 -17.03 19.56
C LYS A 185 -19.39 -16.31 19.17
N ARG A 186 -20.33 -16.18 20.10
CA ARG A 186 -21.58 -15.45 19.89
C ARG A 186 -21.35 -13.97 19.59
N SER A 187 -20.41 -13.32 20.26
CA SER A 187 -20.07 -11.92 19.96
C SER A 187 -19.63 -11.72 18.51
N VAL A 188 -18.83 -12.65 17.97
CA VAL A 188 -18.39 -12.61 16.56
C VAL A 188 -19.56 -12.80 15.61
N VAL A 189 -20.42 -13.79 15.86
CA VAL A 189 -21.63 -14.04 15.06
C VAL A 189 -22.57 -12.83 15.08
N LEU A 190 -22.76 -12.21 16.25
CA LEU A 190 -23.60 -11.02 16.39
C LEU A 190 -22.99 -9.79 15.72
N GLU A 191 -21.67 -9.65 15.69
CA GLU A 191 -21.00 -8.58 14.93
C GLU A 191 -21.29 -8.72 13.43
N ARG A 192 -21.19 -9.95 12.89
CA ARG A 192 -21.51 -10.22 11.48
C ARG A 192 -22.97 -9.88 11.17
N LEU A 193 -23.91 -10.21 12.05
CA LEU A 193 -25.33 -9.86 11.88
C LEU A 193 -25.56 -8.34 12.03
N ALA A 194 -24.86 -7.68 12.95
CA ALA A 194 -24.93 -6.24 13.13
C ALA A 194 -24.42 -5.46 11.90
N ALA A 195 -23.52 -6.07 11.11
CA ALA A 195 -23.02 -5.49 9.87
C ALA A 195 -24.11 -5.21 8.83
N GLU A 196 -25.25 -5.91 8.89
CA GLU A 196 -26.41 -5.70 8.01
C GLU A 196 -27.20 -4.42 8.34
N PHE A 197 -26.93 -3.81 9.49
CA PHE A 197 -27.57 -2.57 9.91
C PHE A 197 -26.62 -1.39 9.71
N GLU A 198 -27.13 -0.33 9.08
CA GLU A 198 -26.41 0.93 8.98
C GLU A 198 -26.39 1.69 10.33
N PRO A 199 -25.24 2.21 10.79
CA PRO A 199 -25.12 2.92 12.08
C PRO A 199 -25.88 4.25 12.15
N ALA A 200 -26.08 4.92 11.01
CA ALA A 200 -26.78 6.21 10.96
C ALA A 200 -28.31 6.06 10.83
N ARG A 201 -28.81 4.85 10.51
CA ARG A 201 -30.22 4.61 10.23
C ARG A 201 -30.98 4.13 11.47
N ILE A 202 -32.22 4.60 11.58
CA ILE A 202 -33.19 4.11 12.56
C ILE A 202 -34.05 3.04 11.89
N TYR A 203 -34.22 1.91 12.57
CA TYR A 203 -35.02 0.79 12.11
C TYR A 203 -36.21 0.58 13.06
N THR A 204 -37.38 0.38 12.50
CA THR A 204 -38.55 -0.12 13.24
C THR A 204 -38.37 -1.59 13.57
N GLU A 205 -39.13 -2.10 14.54
CA GLU A 205 -39.12 -3.51 14.88
C GLU A 205 -39.45 -4.42 13.69
N ARG A 206 -40.38 -3.99 12.84
CA ARG A 206 -40.77 -4.72 11.62
C ARG A 206 -39.63 -4.81 10.61
N GLU A 207 -38.89 -3.72 10.40
CA GLU A 207 -37.72 -3.71 9.52
C GLU A 207 -36.60 -4.60 10.07
N VAL A 208 -36.29 -4.51 11.36
CA VAL A 208 -35.30 -5.38 12.01
C VAL A 208 -35.68 -6.85 11.81
N ASN A 209 -36.95 -7.18 12.03
CA ASN A 209 -37.42 -8.55 11.85
C ASN A 209 -37.28 -9.02 10.40
N THR A 210 -37.57 -8.15 9.43
CA THR A 210 -37.45 -8.47 8.00
C THR A 210 -36.00 -8.77 7.61
N VAL A 211 -35.04 -7.98 8.11
CA VAL A 211 -33.61 -8.22 7.87
C VAL A 211 -33.17 -9.55 8.51
N LEU A 212 -33.51 -9.77 9.79
CA LEU A 212 -33.06 -10.95 10.53
C LEU A 212 -33.67 -12.27 10.04
N ARG A 213 -34.88 -12.27 9.48
CA ARG A 213 -35.52 -13.47 8.90
C ARG A 213 -34.70 -14.12 7.78
N ARG A 214 -33.85 -13.35 7.10
CA ARG A 214 -32.91 -13.88 6.08
C ARG A 214 -31.86 -14.80 6.69
N PHE A 215 -31.55 -14.61 7.97
CA PHE A 215 -30.49 -15.32 8.68
C PHE A 215 -31.01 -16.44 9.57
N HIS A 216 -32.16 -16.27 10.24
CA HIS A 216 -32.72 -17.25 11.16
C HIS A 216 -34.20 -17.02 11.43
N ASP A 217 -34.95 -18.08 11.75
CA ASP A 217 -36.39 -17.99 12.01
C ASP A 217 -36.72 -17.46 13.41
N ASP A 218 -35.90 -17.81 14.41
CA ASP A 218 -35.97 -17.21 15.77
C ASP A 218 -35.35 -15.81 15.80
N VAL A 219 -36.05 -14.87 15.19
CA VAL A 219 -35.71 -13.45 15.14
C VAL A 219 -35.76 -12.80 16.52
N ALA A 220 -36.69 -13.22 17.38
CA ALA A 220 -36.90 -12.63 18.69
C ALA A 220 -35.68 -12.87 19.59
N THR A 221 -35.09 -14.06 19.55
CA THR A 221 -33.87 -14.37 20.30
C THR A 221 -32.67 -13.60 19.75
N ILE A 222 -32.44 -13.58 18.43
CA ILE A 222 -31.33 -12.82 17.86
C ILE A 222 -31.42 -11.33 18.19
N ARG A 223 -32.62 -10.75 18.12
CA ARG A 223 -32.83 -9.34 18.45
C ARG A 223 -32.51 -9.03 19.92
N ARG A 224 -32.93 -9.90 20.85
CA ARG A 224 -32.58 -9.78 22.28
C ARG A 224 -31.07 -9.87 22.49
N GLU A 225 -30.41 -10.80 21.81
CA GLU A 225 -28.96 -11.00 21.89
C GLU A 225 -28.18 -9.81 21.30
N LEU A 226 -28.64 -9.21 20.19
CA LEU A 226 -28.04 -8.01 19.60
C LEU A 226 -28.12 -6.80 20.55
N ILE A 227 -29.21 -6.67 21.30
CA ILE A 227 -29.35 -5.66 22.35
C ILE A 227 -28.42 -5.97 23.53
N ALA A 228 -28.42 -7.23 24.00
CA ALA A 228 -27.59 -7.67 25.12
C ALA A 228 -26.08 -7.48 24.85
N ALA A 229 -25.65 -7.73 23.61
CA ALA A 229 -24.29 -7.52 23.14
C ALA A 229 -23.96 -6.06 22.79
N LYS A 230 -24.89 -5.12 23.04
CA LYS A 230 -24.77 -3.67 22.76
C LYS A 230 -24.48 -3.34 21.29
N LYS A 231 -24.87 -4.21 20.36
CA LYS A 231 -24.71 -4.00 18.92
C LYS A 231 -25.87 -3.18 18.35
N LEU A 232 -27.06 -3.37 18.89
CA LEU A 232 -28.23 -2.53 18.67
C LEU A 232 -28.67 -1.89 19.99
N VAL A 233 -29.18 -0.66 19.92
CA VAL A 233 -29.84 0.03 21.03
C VAL A 233 -31.31 0.19 20.69
N ARG A 234 -32.17 -0.13 21.66
CA ARG A 234 -33.62 0.10 21.57
C ARG A 234 -33.99 1.36 22.33
N THR A 235 -34.65 2.30 21.65
CA THR A 235 -35.17 3.53 22.26
C THR A 235 -36.52 3.27 22.95
N LYS A 236 -36.92 4.12 23.90
CA LYS A 236 -38.23 4.05 24.57
C LYS A 236 -39.42 4.04 23.60
N SER A 237 -39.29 4.70 22.45
CA SER A 237 -40.29 4.72 21.37
C SER A 237 -40.38 3.42 20.55
N GLY A 238 -39.59 2.38 20.87
CA GLY A 238 -39.66 1.07 20.20
C GLY A 238 -38.85 0.96 18.90
N VAL A 239 -38.01 1.94 18.60
CA VAL A 239 -37.10 1.92 17.44
C VAL A 239 -35.70 1.42 17.81
N TYR A 240 -34.98 0.91 16.81
CA TYR A 240 -33.66 0.30 16.92
C TYR A 240 -32.62 1.14 16.15
N LYS A 241 -31.41 1.26 16.70
CA LYS A 241 -30.27 1.90 16.04
C LYS A 241 -29.01 1.07 16.28
N ARG A 242 -28.16 0.92 15.26
CA ARG A 242 -26.86 0.26 15.45
C ARG A 242 -25.91 1.16 16.25
N THR A 243 -25.27 0.59 17.27
CA THR A 243 -24.25 1.30 18.04
C THR A 243 -23.05 1.54 17.13
N ALA A 244 -22.50 2.76 17.11
CA ALA A 244 -21.24 3.01 16.44
C ALA A 244 -20.18 2.05 17.01
N THR A 245 -19.53 1.28 16.15
CA THR A 245 -18.38 0.46 16.56
C THR A 245 -17.41 1.39 17.26
N LYS A 246 -17.12 1.12 18.54
CA LYS A 246 -15.98 1.76 19.21
C LYS A 246 -14.77 1.37 18.37
N GLU A 247 -14.25 2.31 17.58
CA GLU A 247 -12.97 2.16 16.93
C GLU A 247 -11.99 1.69 18.03
N PRO A 248 -11.35 0.52 17.86
CA PRO A 248 -10.50 -0.02 18.91
C PRO A 248 -9.46 1.05 19.19
N ALA A 249 -9.50 1.62 20.40
CA ALA A 249 -8.59 2.66 20.81
C ALA A 249 -7.17 2.13 20.58
N LEU A 250 -6.51 2.66 19.54
CA LEU A 250 -5.11 2.39 19.27
C LEU A 250 -4.37 2.71 20.57
N GLN A 251 -3.70 1.69 21.11
CA GLN A 251 -3.02 1.75 22.39
C GLN A 251 -2.08 2.96 22.39
N ARG A 252 -2.39 3.98 23.20
CA ARG A 252 -1.42 5.01 23.59
C ARG A 252 -0.54 4.36 24.66
N GLY A 253 0.59 3.82 24.23
CA GLY A 253 1.73 3.46 25.06
C GLY A 253 2.89 4.36 24.70
#